data_AF-A0A9W8G956-F1
#
_entry.id   AF-A0A9W8G956-F1
#
_cell.length_a   1.000
_cell.length_b   1.000
_cell.length_c   1.000
_cell.angle_alpha   90.00
_cell.angle_beta   90.00
_cell.angle_gamma   90.00
#
_symmetry.space_group_name_H-M   'P 1'
#
loop_
_entity.id
_entity.type
_entity.pdbx_description
1 polymer ?
#
loop_
_entity_poly.entity_id
_entity_poly.type
_entity_poly.pdbx_seq_one_letter_code
_entity_poly.pdbx_strand_id
1 'polypeptide(L)'
;MQVSKLPSNILSRIHVYLRLEKLNRLSKWRNNLVYLAVCSEWRKALLPLAYQKLYVDCTYTPNYYKEENNKYSVFSNAALFAGATRPTLLSISMVGYGQAVVFIRKLLDYLQAIKPILTTLEELRFEVNEVPNMYHRLDKETALRSIEDIKAAAQEFAELAPNIAKFNLYPESGSGLFQIFAQETLQEHSSSISSFEGRISVLDGIKELPASIGVLKLTVSNNRKLQIPLIHASKLHHFAISRITSGFDWSVLTGGESKTIDFAQLKYLYLGKCKSFFTSIDDHADGELANIPYTVNVPKLEYLNLHLCKQGALLFSSLQLPKVIPYCQLSLRCRPIIVLHNARLNNGFADVVKKHLDFPKDQQFTYDELTNNIFSVPDLADYVTFVTSKLPSSDIEINWPQVTKLVVAGKVDPLQLVHAVSGMPRLAELAVSKLVPVSEDGNASMAIRRILDEMPWSEIESINTSMRSIQLAYRGSDWSEDAAARSIVYLMLMFRSVTSIAVPEQDFEHISKYINNLTCGSKLHAVEIIKWESYEFY
;
A
#
# COMPACT_ATOMS: atom_id res chain seq x y z
N MET A 1 38.39 -1.69 -27.42
CA MET A 1 39.04 -1.13 -26.20
C MET A 1 38.70 -2.07 -25.04
N GLN A 2 39.68 -2.70 -24.39
CA GLN A 2 39.39 -3.56 -23.25
C GLN A 2 38.90 -2.69 -22.08
N VAL A 3 37.77 -3.07 -21.47
CA VAL A 3 37.14 -2.36 -20.34
C VAL A 3 38.10 -2.18 -19.16
N SER A 4 39.09 -3.06 -19.02
CA SER A 4 40.17 -2.99 -18.04
C SER A 4 41.09 -1.76 -18.16
N LYS A 5 41.00 -0.98 -19.24
CA LYS A 5 41.80 0.24 -19.46
C LYS A 5 41.02 1.55 -19.27
N LEU A 6 39.80 1.50 -18.75
CA LEU A 6 39.01 2.71 -18.52
C LEU A 6 39.54 3.50 -17.30
N PRO A 7 39.57 4.86 -17.37
CA PRO A 7 39.92 5.72 -16.24
C PRO A 7 38.94 5.59 -15.05
N SER A 8 39.47 5.66 -13.82
CA SER A 8 38.73 5.46 -12.56
C SER A 8 37.47 6.34 -12.42
N ASN A 9 37.49 7.57 -12.94
CA ASN A 9 36.35 8.50 -12.90
C ASN A 9 35.19 8.07 -13.82
N ILE A 10 35.47 7.50 -14.99
CA ILE A 10 34.45 6.92 -15.89
C ILE A 10 33.83 5.70 -15.22
N LEU A 11 34.66 4.91 -14.55
CA LEU A 11 34.25 3.72 -13.83
C LEU A 11 33.34 4.04 -12.64
N SER A 12 33.64 5.09 -11.88
CA SER A 12 32.76 5.59 -10.81
C SER A 12 31.40 6.05 -11.34
N ARG A 13 31.36 6.71 -12.52
CA ARG A 13 30.10 7.14 -13.15
C ARG A 13 29.25 5.97 -13.64
N ILE A 14 29.87 4.95 -14.25
CA ILE A 14 29.18 3.72 -14.64
C ILE A 14 28.62 2.99 -13.41
N HIS A 15 29.37 2.96 -12.30
CA HIS A 15 28.93 2.36 -11.04
C HIS A 15 27.69 3.09 -10.47
N VAL A 16 27.72 4.44 -10.42
CA VAL A 16 26.59 5.25 -9.98
C VAL A 16 25.37 5.03 -10.89
N TYR A 17 25.58 5.00 -12.21
CA TYR A 17 24.53 4.78 -13.20
C TYR A 17 23.85 3.40 -13.05
N LEU A 18 24.63 2.32 -12.92
CA LEU A 18 24.09 0.96 -12.74
C LEU A 18 23.35 0.80 -11.41
N ARG A 19 23.86 1.41 -10.32
CA ARG A 19 23.25 1.41 -8.99
C ARG A 19 21.92 2.16 -8.97
N LEU A 20 21.83 3.30 -9.66
CA LEU A 20 20.64 4.15 -9.64
C LEU A 20 19.54 3.70 -10.61
N GLU A 21 19.88 3.30 -11.85
CA GLU A 21 18.85 3.09 -12.88
C GLU A 21 18.46 1.63 -13.17
N LYS A 22 19.37 0.66 -13.02
CA LYS A 22 19.19 -0.68 -13.63
C LYS A 22 19.04 -1.82 -12.62
N LEU A 23 19.63 -1.72 -11.42
CA LEU A 23 19.63 -2.81 -10.43
C LEU A 23 18.41 -2.83 -9.49
N ASN A 24 17.70 -1.71 -9.31
CA ASN A 24 16.51 -1.65 -8.45
C ASN A 24 15.24 -2.27 -9.08
N ARG A 25 15.26 -2.65 -10.38
CA ARG A 25 14.12 -3.29 -11.06
C ARG A 25 14.33 -4.81 -11.13
N LEU A 26 13.91 -5.50 -10.07
CA LEU A 26 14.08 -6.95 -9.80
C LEU A 26 13.68 -7.90 -10.93
N SER A 27 12.74 -7.55 -11.82
CA SER A 27 12.24 -8.48 -12.84
C SER A 27 13.19 -8.75 -14.02
N LYS A 28 14.35 -8.05 -14.11
CA LYS A 28 15.28 -8.16 -15.24
C LYS A 28 16.71 -8.61 -14.87
N TRP A 29 16.95 -9.05 -13.64
CA TRP A 29 18.30 -9.39 -13.15
C TRP A 29 19.00 -10.51 -13.95
N ARG A 30 18.25 -11.52 -14.44
CA ARG A 30 18.75 -12.58 -15.34
C ARG A 30 19.43 -12.01 -16.59
N ASN A 31 18.93 -10.90 -17.13
CA ASN A 31 19.46 -10.27 -18.34
C ASN A 31 20.69 -9.39 -18.04
N ASN A 32 20.90 -8.99 -16.78
CA ASN A 32 21.98 -8.11 -16.37
C ASN A 32 23.28 -8.86 -15.99
N LEU A 33 23.21 -10.17 -15.74
CA LEU A 33 24.39 -11.02 -15.50
C LEU A 33 25.38 -11.03 -16.67
N VAL A 34 24.86 -10.88 -17.90
CA VAL A 34 25.68 -10.83 -19.13
C VAL A 34 26.58 -9.59 -19.16
N TYR A 35 26.14 -8.46 -18.61
CA TYR A 35 26.96 -7.24 -18.55
C TYR A 35 28.14 -7.34 -17.56
N LEU A 36 28.04 -8.20 -16.55
CA LEU A 36 29.13 -8.49 -15.60
C LEU A 36 30.04 -9.64 -16.05
N ALA A 37 29.84 -10.18 -17.26
CA ALA A 37 30.71 -11.21 -17.85
C ALA A 37 31.98 -10.61 -18.51
N VAL A 38 32.07 -9.29 -18.64
CA VAL A 38 33.07 -8.64 -19.50
C VAL A 38 34.44 -8.46 -18.83
N CYS A 39 34.57 -8.56 -17.49
CA CYS A 39 35.89 -8.50 -16.83
C CYS A 39 35.91 -9.16 -15.44
N SER A 40 36.72 -10.22 -15.27
CA SER A 40 36.80 -11.05 -14.06
C SER A 40 37.36 -10.31 -12.83
N GLU A 41 38.25 -9.35 -13.03
CA GLU A 41 38.85 -8.57 -11.93
C GLU A 41 37.90 -7.48 -11.42
N TRP A 42 37.15 -6.86 -12.32
CA TRP A 42 36.02 -5.99 -11.98
C TRP A 42 34.94 -6.72 -11.19
N ARG A 43 34.67 -7.97 -11.57
CA ARG A 43 33.73 -8.85 -10.89
C ARG A 43 34.12 -9.03 -9.42
N LYS A 44 35.39 -9.34 -9.14
CA LYS A 44 35.89 -9.55 -7.78
C LYS A 44 35.84 -8.27 -6.93
N ALA A 45 36.12 -7.10 -7.52
CA ALA A 45 36.21 -5.84 -6.80
C ALA A 45 34.86 -5.14 -6.54
N LEU A 46 33.92 -5.18 -7.48
CA LEU A 46 32.68 -4.39 -7.41
C LEU A 46 31.46 -5.18 -6.94
N LEU A 47 31.42 -6.51 -7.09
CA LEU A 47 30.22 -7.26 -6.70
C LEU A 47 29.88 -7.23 -5.22
N PRO A 48 30.85 -7.28 -4.28
CA PRO A 48 30.54 -7.10 -2.85
C PRO A 48 29.86 -5.76 -2.52
N LEU A 49 30.18 -4.72 -3.31
CA LEU A 49 29.66 -3.37 -3.14
C LEU A 49 28.32 -3.16 -3.85
N ALA A 50 28.11 -3.85 -4.98
CA ALA A 50 26.89 -3.77 -5.78
C ALA A 50 25.80 -4.76 -5.33
N TYR A 51 26.17 -5.88 -4.70
CA TYR A 51 25.26 -6.94 -4.28
C TYR A 51 25.42 -7.24 -2.79
N GLN A 52 24.66 -6.54 -1.97
CA GLN A 52 24.44 -6.89 -0.55
C GLN A 52 23.33 -7.94 -0.37
N LYS A 53 22.80 -8.46 -1.49
CA LYS A 53 21.66 -9.39 -1.51
C LYS A 53 21.96 -10.62 -2.35
N LEU A 54 21.77 -11.79 -1.74
CA LEU A 54 21.76 -13.08 -2.42
C LEU A 54 20.35 -13.35 -2.93
N TYR A 55 20.24 -13.71 -4.20
CA TYR A 55 19.00 -14.11 -4.84
C TYR A 55 19.11 -15.57 -5.25
N VAL A 56 18.12 -16.35 -4.83
CA VAL A 56 17.99 -17.77 -5.18
C VAL A 56 16.60 -17.99 -5.77
N ASP A 57 16.53 -18.36 -7.04
CA ASP A 57 15.29 -18.73 -7.73
C ASP A 57 15.32 -20.24 -7.98
N CYS A 58 14.48 -20.97 -7.25
CA CYS A 58 14.28 -22.40 -7.35
C CYS A 58 13.02 -22.68 -8.17
N THR A 59 13.15 -22.76 -9.49
CA THR A 59 12.02 -23.06 -10.37
C THR A 59 11.86 -24.58 -10.50
N TYR A 60 10.70 -25.11 -10.09
CA TYR A 60 10.28 -26.47 -10.41
C TYR A 60 9.45 -26.43 -11.69
N THR A 61 9.91 -27.13 -12.73
CA THR A 61 9.15 -27.30 -13.95
C THR A 61 8.53 -28.71 -13.95
N PRO A 62 7.26 -28.87 -13.55
CA PRO A 62 6.60 -30.17 -13.62
C PRO A 62 6.53 -30.62 -15.08
N ASN A 63 7.16 -31.76 -15.40
CA ASN A 63 6.95 -32.42 -16.68
C ASN A 63 5.69 -33.29 -16.55
N TYR A 64 4.52 -32.70 -16.78
CA TYR A 64 3.22 -33.39 -16.63
C TYR A 64 3.06 -34.64 -17.53
N TYR A 65 3.96 -34.85 -18.51
CA TYR A 65 3.88 -35.94 -19.48
C TYR A 65 4.99 -36.99 -19.39
N LYS A 66 5.97 -36.85 -18.48
CA LYS A 66 7.04 -37.85 -18.28
C LYS A 66 7.48 -37.86 -16.81
N GLU A 67 7.13 -38.92 -16.07
CA GLU A 67 7.49 -39.11 -14.66
C GLU A 67 9.01 -39.11 -14.41
N GLU A 68 9.84 -39.35 -15.44
CA GLU A 68 11.29 -39.53 -15.30
C GLU A 68 12.14 -38.26 -15.43
N ASN A 69 11.56 -37.07 -15.65
CA ASN A 69 12.35 -35.84 -15.90
C ASN A 69 11.82 -34.59 -15.20
N ASN A 70 11.47 -34.72 -13.91
CA ASN A 70 11.28 -33.56 -13.04
C ASN A 70 12.64 -32.91 -12.77
N LYS A 71 12.96 -31.83 -13.50
CA LYS A 71 14.18 -31.05 -13.29
C LYS A 71 13.86 -29.82 -12.46
N TYR A 72 14.53 -29.70 -11.31
CA TYR A 72 14.62 -28.42 -10.61
C TYR A 72 15.70 -27.59 -11.29
N SER A 73 15.34 -26.46 -11.89
CA SER A 73 16.31 -25.46 -12.31
C SER A 73 16.50 -24.46 -11.18
N VAL A 74 17.72 -24.35 -10.68
CA VAL A 74 18.05 -23.37 -9.65
C VAL A 74 18.97 -22.30 -10.24
N PHE A 75 18.59 -21.05 -10.06
CA PHE A 75 19.36 -19.90 -10.49
C PHE A 75 19.74 -19.10 -9.26
N SER A 76 21.04 -18.92 -9.03
CA SER A 76 21.55 -18.22 -7.86
C SER A 76 22.76 -17.38 -8.22
N ASN A 77 22.91 -16.25 -7.53
CA ASN A 77 24.14 -15.45 -7.58
C ASN A 77 25.17 -15.86 -6.50
N ALA A 78 24.97 -16.97 -5.78
CA ALA A 78 25.86 -17.44 -4.70
C ALA A 78 27.33 -17.60 -5.13
N ALA A 79 27.59 -18.11 -6.33
CA ALA A 79 28.95 -18.27 -6.86
C ALA A 79 29.71 -16.93 -6.96
N LEU A 80 28.99 -15.80 -7.05
CA LEU A 80 29.60 -14.48 -7.05
C LEU A 80 30.11 -14.05 -5.67
N PHE A 81 29.46 -14.53 -4.61
CA PHE A 81 29.83 -14.25 -3.22
C PHE A 81 31.00 -15.13 -2.77
N ALA A 82 31.02 -16.41 -3.16
CA ALA A 82 32.08 -17.35 -2.79
C ALA A 82 33.47 -16.93 -3.29
N GLY A 83 33.55 -16.15 -4.38
CA GLY A 83 34.82 -15.67 -4.95
C GLY A 83 35.23 -14.26 -4.53
N ALA A 84 34.48 -13.60 -3.64
CA ALA A 84 34.72 -12.21 -3.27
C ALA A 84 35.60 -12.09 -2.02
N THR A 85 36.43 -11.05 -1.97
CA THR A 85 37.50 -10.93 -0.96
C THR A 85 36.99 -10.43 0.40
N ARG A 86 35.85 -9.73 0.44
CA ARG A 86 35.13 -9.26 1.66
C ARG A 86 33.63 -9.03 1.39
N PRO A 87 32.83 -10.05 1.09
CA PRO A 87 31.39 -9.86 0.88
C PRO A 87 30.70 -9.44 2.18
N THR A 88 29.85 -8.43 2.10
CA THR A 88 28.82 -8.16 3.11
C THR A 88 27.51 -8.67 2.54
N LEU A 89 26.99 -9.77 3.10
CA LEU A 89 25.68 -10.28 2.74
C LEU A 89 24.69 -9.79 3.78
N LEU A 90 23.77 -8.90 3.39
CA LEU A 90 22.75 -8.35 4.29
C LEU A 90 21.41 -9.09 4.15
N SER A 91 21.09 -9.60 2.96
CA SER A 91 19.79 -10.21 2.71
C SER A 91 19.85 -11.43 1.79
N ILE A 92 19.04 -12.44 2.09
CA ILE A 92 18.78 -13.57 1.19
C ILE A 92 17.31 -13.55 0.78
N SER A 93 17.04 -13.59 -0.52
CA SER A 93 15.69 -13.74 -1.06
C SER A 93 15.63 -15.01 -1.88
N MET A 94 14.85 -15.98 -1.42
CA MET A 94 14.64 -17.24 -2.10
C MET A 94 13.19 -17.39 -2.55
N VAL A 95 13.01 -17.54 -3.86
CA VAL A 95 11.71 -17.72 -4.50
C VAL A 95 11.70 -19.11 -5.11
N GLY A 96 10.64 -19.89 -4.94
CA GLY A 96 10.60 -21.16 -5.65
C GLY A 96 9.30 -21.93 -5.60
N TYR A 97 9.27 -22.97 -6.42
CA TYR A 97 8.16 -23.91 -6.52
C TYR A 97 8.62 -25.29 -6.08
N GLY A 98 7.88 -25.98 -5.21
CA GLY A 98 8.24 -27.34 -4.79
C GLY A 98 7.82 -27.72 -3.37
N GLN A 99 8.33 -28.86 -2.90
CA GLN A 99 8.11 -29.38 -1.54
C GLN A 99 8.98 -28.64 -0.51
N ALA A 100 8.42 -28.38 0.68
CA ALA A 100 9.10 -27.64 1.75
C ALA A 100 10.48 -28.23 2.12
N VAL A 101 10.60 -29.55 2.30
CA VAL A 101 11.88 -30.20 2.68
C VAL A 101 12.97 -29.94 1.65
N VAL A 102 12.67 -30.15 0.36
CA VAL A 102 13.63 -29.93 -0.73
C VAL A 102 14.04 -28.46 -0.79
N PHE A 103 13.09 -27.55 -0.58
CA PHE A 103 13.34 -26.12 -0.60
C PHE A 103 14.24 -25.69 0.56
N ILE A 104 13.94 -26.13 1.78
CA ILE A 104 14.71 -25.81 2.99
C ILE A 104 16.11 -26.43 2.95
N ARG A 105 16.26 -27.67 2.48
CA ARG A 105 17.61 -28.28 2.31
C ARG A 105 18.46 -27.50 1.31
N LYS A 106 17.89 -27.08 0.18
CA LYS A 106 18.62 -26.26 -0.80
C LYS A 106 19.06 -24.92 -0.21
N LEU A 107 18.24 -24.30 0.64
CA LEU A 107 18.65 -23.12 1.39
C LEU A 107 19.89 -23.41 2.23
N LEU A 108 19.88 -24.50 3.01
CA LEU A 108 21.01 -24.87 3.86
C LEU A 108 22.28 -25.13 3.05
N ASP A 109 22.16 -25.84 1.92
CA ASP A 109 23.28 -26.04 0.99
C ASP A 109 23.89 -24.70 0.54
N TYR A 110 23.04 -23.70 0.24
CA TYR A 110 23.51 -22.36 -0.13
C TYR A 110 24.16 -21.61 1.03
N LEU A 111 23.54 -21.65 2.21
CA LEU A 111 24.09 -21.03 3.42
C LEU A 111 25.44 -21.64 3.77
N GLN A 112 25.56 -22.96 3.72
CA GLN A 112 26.81 -23.67 3.96
C GLN A 112 27.89 -23.27 2.95
N ALA A 113 27.54 -23.14 1.66
CA ALA A 113 28.47 -22.70 0.62
C ALA A 113 28.98 -21.26 0.82
N ILE A 114 28.23 -20.42 1.54
CA ILE A 114 28.57 -19.01 1.81
C ILE A 114 28.81 -18.75 3.30
N LYS A 115 29.00 -19.79 4.12
CA LYS A 115 29.16 -19.70 5.58
C LYS A 115 30.15 -18.62 6.05
N PRO A 116 31.33 -18.41 5.40
CA PRO A 116 32.30 -17.40 5.84
C PRO A 116 31.78 -15.95 5.83
N ILE A 117 30.67 -15.67 5.13
CA ILE A 117 30.11 -14.32 4.98
C ILE A 117 28.72 -14.16 5.59
N LEU A 118 28.21 -15.20 6.26
CA LEU A 118 26.89 -15.16 6.91
C LEU A 118 26.87 -14.35 8.20
N THR A 119 28.04 -13.99 8.76
CA THR A 119 28.13 -13.22 10.00
C THR A 119 27.46 -11.85 9.90
N THR A 120 27.26 -11.33 8.69
CA THR A 120 26.60 -10.05 8.41
C THR A 120 25.15 -10.19 7.95
N LEU A 121 24.59 -11.41 7.90
CA LEU A 121 23.23 -11.65 7.40
C LEU A 121 22.20 -11.07 8.38
N GLU A 122 21.45 -10.07 7.91
CA GLU A 122 20.44 -9.37 8.72
C GLU A 122 19.00 -9.76 8.33
N GLU A 123 18.77 -10.09 7.06
CA GLU A 123 17.43 -10.29 6.50
C GLU A 123 17.30 -11.56 5.67
N LEU A 124 16.19 -12.26 5.87
CA LEU A 124 15.84 -13.44 5.12
C LEU A 124 14.42 -13.32 4.58
N ARG A 125 14.22 -13.65 3.31
CA ARG A 125 12.93 -13.66 2.66
C ARG A 125 12.70 -14.93 1.87
N PHE A 126 11.60 -15.60 2.16
CA PHE A 126 11.13 -16.78 1.46
C PHE A 126 9.77 -16.54 0.83
N GLU A 127 9.69 -16.78 -0.47
CA GLU A 127 8.44 -16.77 -1.22
C GLU A 127 8.29 -18.13 -1.91
N VAL A 128 7.38 -18.95 -1.41
CA VAL A 128 7.28 -20.35 -1.85
C VAL A 128 5.91 -20.60 -2.45
N ASN A 129 5.88 -20.95 -3.72
CA ASN A 129 4.69 -21.32 -4.44
C ASN A 129 4.60 -22.85 -4.49
N GLU A 130 3.95 -23.45 -3.50
CA GLU A 130 3.83 -24.90 -3.46
C GLU A 130 2.95 -25.42 -4.60
N VAL A 131 3.31 -26.58 -5.15
CA VAL A 131 2.49 -27.24 -6.18
C VAL A 131 1.23 -27.81 -5.50
N PRO A 132 0.02 -27.40 -5.91
CA PRO A 132 -1.21 -27.96 -5.36
C PRO A 132 -1.22 -29.49 -5.50
N ASN A 133 -1.69 -30.19 -4.48
CA ASN A 133 -1.88 -31.65 -4.44
C ASN A 133 -0.63 -32.54 -4.29
N MET A 134 0.59 -32.02 -4.10
CA MET A 134 1.74 -32.90 -3.80
C MET A 134 1.68 -33.59 -2.43
N TYR A 135 1.02 -32.98 -1.44
CA TYR A 135 0.95 -33.51 -0.07
C TYR A 135 -0.06 -34.65 0.14
N HIS A 136 -0.94 -34.94 -0.83
CA HIS A 136 -1.96 -35.98 -0.69
C HIS A 136 -1.44 -37.42 -0.83
N ARG A 137 -0.12 -37.64 -0.88
CA ARG A 137 0.47 -38.97 -1.15
C ARG A 137 1.61 -39.39 -0.21
N LEU A 138 1.94 -38.63 0.84
CA LEU A 138 2.96 -39.05 1.79
C LEU A 138 2.32 -40.00 2.83
N ASP A 139 2.91 -41.18 3.00
CA ASP A 139 2.55 -42.08 4.11
C ASP A 139 2.94 -41.45 5.47
N LYS A 140 2.38 -41.99 6.56
CA LYS A 140 2.57 -41.44 7.92
C LYS A 140 4.04 -41.42 8.36
N GLU A 141 4.82 -42.43 7.97
CA GLU A 141 6.23 -42.52 8.36
C GLU A 141 7.08 -41.48 7.63
N THR A 142 6.85 -41.27 6.34
CA THR A 142 7.52 -40.24 5.54
C THR A 142 7.15 -38.84 6.02
N ALA A 143 5.91 -38.63 6.47
CA ALA A 143 5.50 -37.37 7.09
C ALA A 143 6.24 -37.09 8.40
N LEU A 144 6.40 -38.09 9.29
CA LEU A 144 7.16 -37.94 10.54
C LEU A 144 8.64 -37.65 10.29
N ARG A 145 9.27 -38.39 9.37
CA ARG A 145 10.67 -38.12 8.97
C ARG A 145 10.84 -36.72 8.40
N SER A 146 9.89 -36.26 7.59
CA SER A 146 9.91 -34.90 7.05
C SER A 146 9.83 -33.85 8.15
N ILE A 147 9.12 -34.10 9.25
CA ILE A 147 9.05 -33.19 10.40
C ILE A 147 10.41 -33.11 11.10
N GLU A 148 11.02 -34.26 11.43
CA GLU A 148 12.35 -34.31 12.07
C GLU A 148 13.42 -33.65 11.20
N ASP A 149 13.39 -33.91 9.88
CA ASP A 149 14.27 -33.28 8.90
C ASP A 149 14.13 -31.76 8.92
N ILE A 150 12.91 -31.23 9.02
CA ILE A 150 12.68 -29.78 9.09
C ILE A 150 13.16 -29.18 10.42
N LYS A 151 12.98 -29.88 11.54
CA LYS A 151 13.49 -29.41 12.84
C LYS A 151 15.01 -29.34 12.86
N ALA A 152 15.67 -30.41 12.40
CA ALA A 152 17.12 -30.43 12.25
C ALA A 152 17.59 -29.31 11.31
N ALA A 153 16.86 -29.09 10.21
CA ALA A 153 17.17 -28.02 9.27
C ALA A 153 17.02 -26.61 9.87
N ALA A 154 16.05 -26.39 10.78
CA ALA A 154 15.90 -25.12 11.47
C ALA A 154 17.05 -24.85 12.47
N GLN A 155 17.54 -25.90 13.14
CA GLN A 155 18.71 -25.79 14.02
C GLN A 155 19.98 -25.49 13.21
N GLU A 156 20.22 -26.22 12.13
CA GLU A 156 21.34 -25.95 11.23
C GLU A 156 21.27 -24.53 10.65
N PHE A 157 20.06 -24.09 10.31
CA PHE A 157 19.83 -22.73 9.87
C PHE A 157 20.25 -21.70 10.93
N ALA A 158 19.87 -21.93 12.20
CA ALA A 158 20.20 -21.03 13.29
C ALA A 158 21.71 -20.92 13.55
N GLU A 159 22.44 -22.04 13.40
CA GLU A 159 23.91 -22.05 13.47
C GLU A 159 24.57 -21.29 12.32
N LEU A 160 23.98 -21.38 11.12
CA LEU A 160 24.50 -20.70 9.94
C LEU A 160 24.19 -19.21 9.94
N ALA A 161 23.08 -18.80 10.55
CA ALA A 161 22.59 -17.43 10.50
C ALA A 161 22.24 -16.85 11.88
N PRO A 162 23.20 -16.81 12.84
CA PRO A 162 22.93 -16.48 14.24
C PRO A 162 22.39 -15.06 14.46
N ASN A 163 22.70 -14.12 13.54
CA ASN A 163 22.41 -12.69 13.70
C ASN A 163 21.19 -12.20 12.91
N ILE A 164 20.30 -13.10 12.46
CA ILE A 164 19.14 -12.67 11.68
C ILE A 164 18.24 -11.76 12.50
N ALA A 165 17.96 -10.59 11.93
CA ALA A 165 17.09 -9.57 12.49
C ALA A 165 15.71 -9.54 11.81
N LYS A 166 15.62 -9.94 10.53
CA LYS A 166 14.35 -9.95 9.77
C LYS A 166 14.09 -11.30 9.14
N PHE A 167 12.91 -11.85 9.40
CA PHE A 167 12.49 -13.14 8.88
C PHE A 167 11.15 -13.02 8.15
N ASN A 168 11.17 -13.20 6.83
CA ASN A 168 9.99 -13.08 6.00
C ASN A 168 9.63 -14.42 5.33
N LEU A 169 8.38 -14.87 5.45
CA LEU A 169 7.94 -16.19 5.00
C LEU A 169 6.53 -16.17 4.39
N TYR A 170 6.43 -16.41 3.08
CA TYR A 170 5.18 -16.39 2.31
C TYR A 170 4.96 -17.68 1.52
N PRO A 171 4.52 -18.78 2.15
CA PRO A 171 4.17 -19.99 1.44
C PRO A 171 2.74 -19.87 0.86
N GLU A 172 2.53 -20.29 -0.39
CA GLU A 172 1.22 -20.22 -1.05
C GLU A 172 0.17 -21.13 -0.42
N SER A 173 0.59 -22.29 0.11
CA SER A 173 -0.22 -23.13 0.99
C SER A 173 0.39 -23.17 2.39
N GLY A 174 -0.46 -23.22 3.41
CA GLY A 174 -0.05 -23.40 4.81
C GLY A 174 0.43 -24.82 5.07
N SER A 175 1.51 -25.23 4.40
CA SER A 175 2.17 -26.50 4.67
C SER A 175 2.64 -26.54 6.11
N GLY A 176 2.26 -27.60 6.83
CA GLY A 176 2.67 -27.81 8.21
C GLY A 176 4.18 -27.85 8.39
N LEU A 177 4.93 -28.18 7.34
CA LEU A 177 6.38 -28.17 7.37
C LEU A 177 6.95 -26.73 7.42
N PHE A 178 6.37 -25.79 6.67
CA PHE A 178 6.79 -24.39 6.78
C PHE A 178 6.35 -23.76 8.11
N GLN A 179 5.25 -24.23 8.71
CA GLN A 179 4.86 -23.86 10.07
C GLN A 179 5.91 -24.31 11.09
N ILE A 180 6.30 -25.58 11.05
CA ILE A 180 7.33 -26.13 11.95
C ILE A 180 8.66 -25.41 11.76
N PHE A 181 9.09 -25.20 10.51
CA PHE A 181 10.32 -24.44 10.24
C PHE A 181 10.26 -23.02 10.82
N ALA A 182 9.14 -22.31 10.63
CA ALA A 182 8.96 -20.97 11.18
C ALA A 182 8.99 -20.96 12.72
N GLN A 183 8.32 -21.92 13.35
CA GLN A 183 8.28 -22.07 14.79
C GLN A 183 9.68 -22.27 15.37
N GLU A 184 10.41 -23.26 14.88
CA GLU A 184 11.76 -23.58 15.37
C GLU A 184 12.71 -22.40 15.11
N THR A 185 12.65 -21.78 13.92
CA THR A 185 13.48 -20.60 13.58
C THR A 185 13.19 -19.40 14.51
N LEU A 186 11.92 -19.09 14.76
CA LEU A 186 11.54 -17.98 15.66
C LEU A 186 11.94 -18.27 17.11
N GLN A 187 11.92 -19.52 17.53
CA GLN A 187 12.33 -19.93 18.88
C GLN A 187 13.86 -19.76 19.06
N GLU A 188 14.65 -20.32 18.15
CA GLU A 188 16.12 -20.24 18.18
C GLU A 188 16.63 -18.78 18.08
N HIS A 189 15.93 -17.93 17.31
CA HIS A 189 16.28 -16.51 17.13
C HIS A 189 15.38 -15.54 17.91
N SER A 190 14.78 -16.00 19.00
CA SER A 190 13.83 -15.21 19.79
C SER A 190 14.42 -13.90 20.34
N SER A 191 15.74 -13.82 20.53
CA SER A 191 16.42 -12.60 21.00
C SER A 191 16.84 -11.65 19.88
N SER A 192 17.05 -12.14 18.66
CA SER A 192 17.62 -11.38 17.54
C SER A 192 16.58 -10.91 16.51
N ILE A 193 15.52 -11.68 16.25
CA ILE A 193 14.50 -11.31 15.25
C ILE A 193 13.69 -10.11 15.74
N SER A 194 13.91 -8.97 15.09
CA SER A 194 13.18 -7.71 15.34
C SER A 194 12.07 -7.44 14.32
N SER A 195 12.02 -8.19 13.22
CA SER A 195 11.02 -8.02 12.17
C SER A 195 10.53 -9.36 11.63
N PHE A 196 9.21 -9.51 11.53
CA PHE A 196 8.57 -10.65 10.88
C PHE A 196 7.53 -10.19 9.85
N GLU A 197 7.61 -10.73 8.63
CA GLU A 197 6.61 -10.51 7.59
C GLU A 197 6.18 -11.82 6.93
N GLY A 198 4.89 -12.15 6.93
CA GLY A 198 4.48 -13.43 6.35
C GLY A 198 2.99 -13.70 6.31
N ARG A 199 2.64 -14.93 5.95
CA ARG A 199 1.25 -15.39 6.04
C ARG A 199 0.94 -15.88 7.44
N ILE A 200 -0.20 -15.50 8.00
CA ILE A 200 -0.57 -15.90 9.37
C ILE A 200 -0.65 -17.42 9.53
N SER A 201 -0.94 -18.16 8.45
CA SER A 201 -0.99 -19.62 8.46
C SER A 201 0.33 -20.27 8.84
N VAL A 202 1.48 -19.59 8.70
CA VAL A 202 2.79 -20.15 9.12
C VAL A 202 3.01 -20.04 10.63
N LEU A 203 2.18 -19.25 11.31
CA LEU A 203 2.22 -19.07 12.76
C LEU A 203 1.23 -19.96 13.50
N ASP A 204 0.49 -20.81 12.78
CA ASP A 204 -0.46 -21.74 13.39
C ASP A 204 0.30 -22.73 14.30
N GLY A 205 -0.16 -22.88 15.55
CA GLY A 205 0.51 -23.66 16.59
C GLY A 205 1.59 -22.90 17.38
N ILE A 206 1.99 -21.70 16.96
CA ILE A 206 2.86 -20.82 17.77
C ILE A 206 2.00 -20.15 18.83
N LYS A 207 2.36 -20.31 20.11
CA LYS A 207 1.63 -19.69 21.22
C LYS A 207 1.92 -18.20 21.36
N GLU A 208 3.18 -17.83 21.19
CA GLU A 208 3.70 -16.49 21.48
C GLU A 208 4.83 -16.15 20.51
N LEU A 209 4.79 -14.95 19.94
CA LEU A 209 5.88 -14.45 19.10
C LEU A 209 7.01 -13.86 19.96
N PRO A 210 8.26 -13.87 19.47
CA PRO A 210 9.38 -13.25 20.16
C PRO A 210 9.12 -11.80 20.59
N ALA A 211 9.38 -11.48 21.87
CA ALA A 211 9.23 -10.13 22.43
C ALA A 211 10.19 -9.08 21.85
N SER A 212 11.17 -9.50 21.06
CA SER A 212 12.10 -8.66 20.30
C SER A 212 11.47 -8.04 19.05
N ILE A 213 10.36 -8.59 18.54
CA ILE A 213 9.71 -8.12 17.31
C ILE A 213 9.15 -6.70 17.49
N GLY A 214 9.72 -5.76 16.74
CA GLY A 214 9.24 -4.38 16.61
C GLY A 214 8.47 -4.11 15.32
N VAL A 215 8.67 -4.93 14.28
CA VAL A 215 7.96 -4.85 13.01
C VAL A 215 7.23 -6.16 12.73
N LEU A 216 5.90 -6.11 12.66
CA LEU A 216 5.07 -7.28 12.38
C LEU A 216 4.12 -7.00 11.23
N LYS A 217 4.17 -7.83 10.19
CA LYS A 217 3.34 -7.70 8.99
C LYS A 217 2.74 -9.04 8.60
N LEU A 218 1.42 -9.15 8.68
CA LEU A 218 0.71 -10.42 8.50
C LEU A 218 -0.30 -10.34 7.36
N THR A 219 -0.34 -11.38 6.53
CA THR A 219 -1.40 -11.58 5.54
C THR A 219 -2.19 -12.83 5.89
N VAL A 220 -3.51 -12.68 6.04
CA VAL A 220 -4.42 -13.79 6.31
C VAL A 220 -4.90 -14.39 4.99
N SER A 221 -4.81 -15.71 4.85
CA SER A 221 -5.40 -16.47 3.73
C SER A 221 -6.80 -16.96 4.10
N ASN A 222 -7.72 -16.98 3.12
CA ASN A 222 -9.17 -17.17 3.31
C ASN A 222 -9.60 -18.33 4.26
N ASN A 223 -10.67 -18.04 5.02
CA ASN A 223 -11.71 -18.96 5.53
C ASN A 223 -11.37 -20.02 6.59
N ARG A 224 -10.21 -20.00 7.25
CA ARG A 224 -9.98 -20.87 8.43
C ARG A 224 -9.91 -20.04 9.71
N LYS A 225 -10.48 -20.58 10.80
CA LYS A 225 -10.24 -20.09 12.17
C LYS A 225 -8.75 -20.33 12.46
N LEU A 226 -7.92 -19.31 12.26
CA LEU A 226 -6.49 -19.37 12.54
C LEU A 226 -6.28 -18.84 13.95
N GLN A 227 -5.53 -19.57 14.77
CA GLN A 227 -5.07 -19.05 16.06
C GLN A 227 -3.96 -18.04 15.78
N ILE A 228 -4.10 -16.84 16.32
CA ILE A 228 -3.07 -15.82 16.21
C ILE A 228 -2.21 -15.96 17.47
N PRO A 229 -0.87 -16.02 17.33
CA PRO A 229 0.00 -16.05 18.49
C PRO A 229 -0.16 -14.76 19.31
N LEU A 230 0.16 -14.86 20.61
CA LEU A 230 0.32 -13.69 21.46
C LEU A 230 1.42 -12.77 20.88
N ILE A 231 1.12 -11.48 20.79
CA ILE A 231 2.01 -10.46 20.21
C ILE A 231 2.34 -9.42 21.28
N HIS A 232 3.63 -9.22 21.57
CA HIS A 232 4.05 -8.23 22.57
C HIS A 232 3.93 -6.79 22.05
N ALA A 233 2.91 -6.06 22.51
CA ALA A 233 2.67 -4.68 22.13
C ALA A 233 3.78 -3.69 22.53
N SER A 234 4.58 -4.00 23.56
CA SER A 234 5.52 -3.06 24.19
C SER A 234 6.68 -2.60 23.30
N LYS A 235 7.15 -3.45 22.36
CA LYS A 235 8.23 -3.12 21.41
C LYS A 235 7.74 -2.84 19.99
N LEU A 236 6.47 -3.13 19.72
CA LEU A 236 5.91 -3.04 18.39
C LEU A 236 5.79 -1.58 17.96
N HIS A 237 6.57 -1.18 16.96
CA HIS A 237 6.54 0.15 16.36
C HIS A 237 5.92 0.16 14.96
N HIS A 238 5.81 -1.01 14.31
CA HIS A 238 5.12 -1.18 13.03
C HIS A 238 4.25 -2.43 13.06
N PHE A 239 2.95 -2.27 12.88
CA PHE A 239 1.98 -3.36 12.78
C PHE A 239 1.17 -3.25 11.50
N ALA A 240 1.20 -4.30 10.68
CA ALA A 240 0.33 -4.43 9.53
C ALA A 240 -0.37 -5.78 9.54
N ILE A 241 -1.67 -5.80 9.31
CA ILE A 241 -2.41 -7.04 9.07
C ILE A 241 -3.40 -6.86 7.93
N SER A 242 -3.56 -7.88 7.10
CA SER A 242 -4.50 -7.82 5.98
C SER A 242 -5.28 -9.10 5.72
N ARG A 243 -6.43 -8.96 5.06
CA ARG A 243 -7.35 -10.01 4.59
C ARG A 243 -7.98 -10.85 5.71
N ILE A 244 -8.16 -10.28 6.90
CA ILE A 244 -8.89 -10.92 8.00
C ILE A 244 -10.34 -11.20 7.55
N THR A 245 -10.77 -12.45 7.52
CA THR A 245 -12.13 -12.81 7.11
C THR A 245 -13.12 -12.88 8.28
N SER A 246 -12.69 -13.37 9.44
CA SER A 246 -13.49 -13.46 10.67
C SER A 246 -12.61 -13.85 11.85
N GLY A 247 -13.06 -13.57 13.08
CA GLY A 247 -12.47 -14.13 14.29
C GLY A 247 -11.16 -13.50 14.78
N PHE A 248 -10.69 -12.42 14.16
CA PHE A 248 -9.67 -11.58 14.77
C PHE A 248 -10.37 -10.63 15.74
N ASP A 249 -9.84 -10.46 16.94
CA ASP A 249 -10.13 -9.32 17.80
C ASP A 249 -8.82 -8.80 18.41
N TRP A 250 -8.85 -7.63 19.03
CA TRP A 250 -7.65 -7.09 19.66
C TRP A 250 -7.17 -7.92 20.86
N SER A 251 -8.05 -8.70 21.48
CA SER A 251 -7.75 -9.54 22.65
C SER A 251 -6.69 -10.59 22.35
N VAL A 252 -6.59 -11.03 21.09
CA VAL A 252 -5.56 -11.99 20.68
C VAL A 252 -4.14 -11.40 20.82
N LEU A 253 -4.01 -10.08 20.82
CA LEU A 253 -2.73 -9.40 21.07
C LEU A 253 -2.37 -9.36 22.56
N THR A 254 -3.33 -9.59 23.46
CA THR A 254 -3.14 -9.52 24.92
C THR A 254 -3.47 -10.81 25.65
N GLY A 255 -3.67 -11.92 24.93
CA GLY A 255 -4.04 -13.21 25.54
C GLY A 255 -5.44 -13.21 26.18
N GLY A 256 -6.33 -12.31 25.77
CA GLY A 256 -7.73 -12.30 26.20
C GLY A 256 -8.04 -11.61 27.54
N GLU A 257 -7.04 -11.22 28.33
CA GLU A 257 -7.28 -10.79 29.72
C GLU A 257 -7.57 -9.30 29.91
N SER A 258 -7.11 -8.44 29.00
CA SER A 258 -7.23 -6.98 29.16
C SER A 258 -8.22 -6.34 28.20
N LYS A 259 -9.11 -5.51 28.74
CA LYS A 259 -9.94 -4.58 27.95
C LYS A 259 -9.16 -3.38 27.43
N THR A 260 -7.95 -3.13 27.92
CA THR A 260 -7.10 -2.02 27.47
C THR A 260 -5.78 -2.54 26.96
N ILE A 261 -5.40 -2.11 25.75
CA ILE A 261 -4.21 -2.59 25.05
C ILE A 261 -3.32 -1.39 24.80
N ASP A 262 -2.12 -1.39 25.37
CA ASP A 262 -1.20 -0.26 25.26
C ASP A 262 -0.06 -0.55 24.29
N PHE A 263 -0.06 0.18 23.17
CA PHE A 263 0.98 0.20 22.16
C PHE A 263 1.87 1.43 22.34
N ALA A 264 2.66 1.44 23.41
CA ALA A 264 3.50 2.57 23.81
C ALA A 264 4.50 3.06 22.74
N GLN A 265 4.86 2.21 21.77
CA GLN A 265 5.85 2.52 20.72
C GLN A 265 5.29 2.49 19.29
N LEU A 266 3.99 2.19 19.11
CA LEU A 266 3.44 1.98 17.77
C LEU A 266 3.38 3.29 16.99
N LYS A 267 4.13 3.34 15.89
CA LYS A 267 4.18 4.47 14.95
C LYS A 267 3.39 4.20 13.69
N TYR A 268 3.35 2.95 13.24
CA TYR A 268 2.69 2.55 11.99
C TYR A 268 1.65 1.46 12.24
N LEU A 269 0.39 1.74 11.89
CA LEU A 269 -0.73 0.79 11.94
C LEU A 269 -1.41 0.68 10.58
N TYR A 270 -1.40 -0.52 10.00
CA TYR A 270 -2.10 -0.84 8.76
C TYR A 270 -3.07 -2.02 8.98
N LEU A 271 -4.36 -1.80 8.73
CA LEU A 271 -5.40 -2.82 8.74
C LEU A 271 -6.04 -2.86 7.36
N GLY A 272 -5.87 -3.94 6.60
CA GLY A 272 -6.26 -4.03 5.19
C GLY A 272 -7.27 -5.15 4.87
N LYS A 273 -8.36 -4.92 4.15
CA LYS A 273 -9.32 -5.94 3.69
C LYS A 273 -9.90 -6.81 4.81
N CYS A 274 -10.14 -6.22 5.98
CA CYS A 274 -10.64 -6.94 7.14
C CYS A 274 -12.17 -6.92 7.20
N LYS A 275 -12.80 -8.09 7.18
CA LYS A 275 -14.26 -8.25 7.14
C LYS A 275 -14.91 -8.26 8.52
N SER A 276 -14.27 -8.84 9.54
CA SER A 276 -14.78 -8.88 10.91
C SER A 276 -13.60 -8.86 11.89
N PHE A 277 -13.60 -7.86 12.78
CA PHE A 277 -12.70 -7.68 13.92
C PHE A 277 -13.39 -7.93 15.27
N PHE A 278 -14.70 -8.19 15.24
CA PHE A 278 -15.51 -8.44 16.42
C PHE A 278 -16.39 -9.65 16.14
N THR A 279 -16.17 -10.71 16.90
CA THR A 279 -16.76 -12.05 16.75
C THR A 279 -18.28 -12.10 16.92
N SER A 280 -18.91 -11.05 17.45
CA SER A 280 -20.34 -11.02 17.82
C SER A 280 -21.20 -10.05 17.03
N ILE A 281 -20.66 -9.30 16.05
CA ILE A 281 -21.40 -8.27 15.31
C ILE A 281 -21.65 -8.75 13.87
N ASP A 282 -22.13 -10.00 13.75
CA ASP A 282 -22.76 -10.46 12.53
C ASP A 282 -24.29 -10.26 12.68
N ASP A 283 -24.86 -9.56 11.71
CA ASP A 283 -26.27 -9.55 11.30
C ASP A 283 -27.34 -8.73 12.04
N HIS A 284 -27.04 -8.00 13.12
CA HIS A 284 -28.02 -7.02 13.62
C HIS A 284 -27.90 -5.70 12.86
N ALA A 285 -28.86 -5.48 11.95
CA ALA A 285 -29.09 -4.24 11.22
C ALA A 285 -29.59 -3.09 12.12
N ASP A 286 -29.87 -3.36 13.39
CA ASP A 286 -30.40 -2.41 14.35
C ASP A 286 -29.27 -1.81 15.19
N GLY A 287 -29.20 -0.48 15.20
CA GLY A 287 -28.08 0.35 15.63
C GLY A 287 -27.72 0.36 17.12
N GLU A 288 -27.85 -0.75 17.85
CA GLU A 288 -27.23 -0.85 19.17
C GLU A 288 -25.74 -1.13 19.02
N LEU A 289 -24.93 -0.10 19.32
CA LEU A 289 -23.49 -0.20 19.54
C LEU A 289 -23.24 -1.29 20.60
N ALA A 290 -23.03 -2.53 20.15
CA ALA A 290 -22.49 -3.58 21.00
C ALA A 290 -21.22 -3.03 21.64
N ASN A 291 -21.19 -3.01 22.98
CA ASN A 291 -20.08 -2.50 23.81
C ASN A 291 -18.74 -2.76 23.13
N ILE A 292 -18.01 -1.70 22.75
CA ILE A 292 -16.65 -1.84 22.21
C ILE A 292 -15.84 -2.58 23.28
N PRO A 293 -15.41 -3.82 23.04
CA PRO A 293 -14.87 -4.65 24.12
C PRO A 293 -13.46 -4.23 24.53
N TYR A 294 -12.77 -3.44 23.69
CA TYR A 294 -11.38 -3.07 23.88
C TYR A 294 -11.12 -1.58 23.61
N THR A 295 -10.25 -0.98 24.42
CA THR A 295 -9.61 0.31 24.19
C THR A 295 -8.15 0.09 23.84
N VAL A 296 -7.67 0.70 22.76
CA VAL A 296 -6.32 0.48 22.22
C VAL A 296 -5.57 1.81 22.22
N ASN A 297 -4.60 1.95 23.10
CA ASN A 297 -3.84 3.18 23.28
C ASN A 297 -2.63 3.17 22.34
N VAL A 298 -2.52 4.18 21.47
CA VAL A 298 -1.47 4.30 20.46
C VAL A 298 -0.83 5.70 20.50
N PRO A 299 -0.22 6.10 21.64
CA PRO A 299 0.16 7.50 21.90
C PRO A 299 1.28 8.06 21.01
N LYS A 300 1.94 7.23 20.19
CA LYS A 300 3.02 7.63 19.28
C LYS A 300 2.68 7.38 17.81
N LEU A 301 1.41 7.19 17.49
CA LEU A 301 1.00 6.83 16.13
C LEU A 301 1.31 7.98 15.16
N GLU A 302 2.13 7.68 14.16
CA GLU A 302 2.51 8.61 13.10
C GLU A 302 1.74 8.31 11.81
N TYR A 303 1.43 7.02 11.57
CA TYR A 303 0.74 6.52 10.38
C TYR A 303 -0.38 5.54 10.73
N LEU A 304 -1.59 5.84 10.28
CA LEU A 304 -2.77 4.98 10.37
C LEU A 304 -3.35 4.76 8.99
N ASN A 305 -3.56 3.49 8.61
CA ASN A 305 -4.24 3.12 7.37
C ASN A 305 -5.23 1.99 7.60
N LEU A 306 -6.51 2.26 7.31
CA LEU A 306 -7.63 1.34 7.46
C LEU A 306 -8.22 0.95 6.10
N HIS A 307 -7.44 0.30 5.26
CA HIS A 307 -7.80 -0.02 3.88
C HIS A 307 -8.89 -1.11 3.78
N LEU A 308 -10.04 -0.84 3.15
CA LEU A 308 -11.06 -1.88 2.86
C LEU A 308 -11.60 -2.66 4.09
N CYS A 309 -11.68 -2.03 5.27
CA CYS A 309 -12.20 -2.65 6.48
C CYS A 309 -13.72 -2.45 6.64
N LYS A 310 -14.51 -3.55 6.66
CA LYS A 310 -15.98 -3.51 6.80
C LYS A 310 -16.42 -2.85 8.12
N GLN A 311 -15.69 -3.11 9.20
CA GLN A 311 -15.90 -2.57 10.56
C GLN A 311 -14.86 -1.47 10.91
N GLY A 312 -14.30 -0.78 9.92
CA GLY A 312 -13.24 0.23 10.11
C GLY A 312 -13.60 1.34 11.11
N ALA A 313 -14.87 1.74 11.19
CA ALA A 313 -15.34 2.73 12.17
C ALA A 313 -15.27 2.24 13.63
N LEU A 314 -15.65 0.98 13.89
CA LEU A 314 -15.56 0.39 15.24
C LEU A 314 -14.11 0.22 15.68
N LEU A 315 -13.23 -0.11 14.73
CA LEU A 315 -11.80 -0.13 15.00
C LEU A 315 -11.31 1.26 15.35
N PHE A 316 -11.66 2.25 14.54
CA PHE A 316 -11.26 3.62 14.78
C PHE A 316 -11.74 4.13 16.16
N SER A 317 -12.96 3.80 16.58
CA SER A 317 -13.48 4.18 17.90
C SER A 317 -12.79 3.47 19.07
N SER A 318 -12.20 2.30 18.83
CA SER A 318 -11.41 1.61 19.85
C SER A 318 -10.03 2.24 20.06
N LEU A 319 -9.54 3.07 19.14
CA LEU A 319 -8.19 3.65 19.22
C LEU A 319 -8.18 4.94 20.05
N GLN A 320 -7.32 5.03 21.08
CA GLN A 320 -6.92 6.31 21.67
C GLN A 320 -5.70 6.86 20.91
N LEU A 321 -5.96 7.82 20.04
CA LEU A 321 -4.98 8.46 19.16
C LEU A 321 -4.19 9.55 19.90
N PRO A 322 -2.95 9.87 19.46
CA PRO A 322 -2.27 11.06 19.97
C PRO A 322 -3.03 12.32 19.54
N LYS A 323 -2.79 13.43 20.24
CA LYS A 323 -3.42 14.72 19.93
C LYS A 323 -3.18 15.13 18.46
N VAL A 324 -1.95 14.99 18.00
CA VAL A 324 -1.54 15.32 16.63
C VAL A 324 -0.99 14.08 15.94
N ILE A 325 -1.49 13.76 14.74
CA ILE A 325 -0.93 12.72 13.87
C ILE A 325 -0.39 13.39 12.60
N PRO A 326 0.95 13.48 12.43
CA PRO A 326 1.53 14.20 11.29
C PRO A 326 1.19 13.55 9.94
N TYR A 327 1.00 12.23 9.87
CA TYR A 327 0.77 11.49 8.63
C TYR A 327 -0.31 10.40 8.76
N CYS A 328 -1.55 10.76 9.06
CA CYS A 328 -2.65 9.79 8.96
C CYS A 328 -3.07 9.63 7.49
N GLN A 329 -3.33 8.40 7.03
CA GLN A 329 -3.94 8.14 5.73
C GLN A 329 -5.14 7.22 5.92
N LEU A 330 -6.28 7.83 6.20
CA LEU A 330 -7.49 7.09 6.57
C LEU A 330 -8.25 6.53 5.37
N SER A 331 -7.79 5.44 4.75
CA SER A 331 -8.44 4.80 3.58
C SER A 331 -9.71 3.98 3.90
N LEU A 332 -10.75 4.58 4.48
CA LEU A 332 -11.97 3.85 4.85
C LEU A 332 -12.81 3.43 3.64
N ARG A 333 -13.16 2.14 3.58
CA ARG A 333 -14.28 1.60 2.80
C ARG A 333 -15.19 0.83 3.75
N CYS A 334 -16.06 1.54 4.46
CA CYS A 334 -16.90 0.99 5.53
C CYS A 334 -18.35 0.81 5.07
N ARG A 335 -19.09 -0.03 5.80
CA ARG A 335 -20.57 -0.01 5.78
C ARG A 335 -21.10 1.19 6.60
N PRO A 336 -22.31 1.67 6.30
CA PRO A 336 -22.71 3.06 6.51
C PRO A 336 -23.05 3.41 7.95
N ILE A 337 -23.65 2.49 8.71
CA ILE A 337 -24.38 2.82 9.94
C ILE A 337 -23.45 3.15 11.12
N ILE A 338 -22.20 2.69 11.11
CA ILE A 338 -21.37 2.67 12.32
C ILE A 338 -20.37 3.84 12.40
N VAL A 339 -20.20 4.62 11.32
CA VAL A 339 -19.18 5.69 11.28
C VAL A 339 -19.66 6.98 11.95
N LEU A 340 -20.97 7.26 11.92
CA LEU A 340 -21.55 8.57 12.28
C LEU A 340 -21.43 8.91 13.77
N HIS A 341 -21.58 7.94 14.68
CA HIS A 341 -21.50 8.21 16.12
C HIS A 341 -20.07 8.36 16.65
N ASN A 342 -19.09 7.74 16.01
CA ASN A 342 -17.73 7.62 16.56
C ASN A 342 -16.73 8.65 16.02
N ALA A 343 -16.95 9.21 14.82
CA ALA A 343 -16.13 10.30 14.31
C ALA A 343 -16.20 11.57 15.20
N ARG A 344 -17.31 11.76 15.93
CA ARG A 344 -17.48 12.84 16.92
C ARG A 344 -16.70 12.63 18.23
N LEU A 345 -16.27 11.40 18.53
CA LEU A 345 -15.76 11.04 19.87
C LEU A 345 -14.23 11.12 19.99
N ASN A 346 -13.48 11.32 18.91
CA ASN A 346 -12.01 11.30 18.95
C ASN A 346 -11.41 12.62 18.45
N ASN A 347 -11.13 13.53 19.39
CA ASN A 347 -10.59 14.87 19.13
C ASN A 347 -9.27 14.87 18.30
N GLY A 348 -8.48 13.79 18.35
CA GLY A 348 -7.25 13.65 17.55
C GLY A 348 -7.47 13.56 16.03
N PHE A 349 -8.73 13.46 15.58
CA PHE A 349 -9.10 13.47 14.16
C PHE A 349 -9.04 14.87 13.52
N ALA A 350 -9.17 15.93 14.32
CA ALA A 350 -9.10 17.32 13.86
C ALA A 350 -7.68 17.71 13.38
N ASP A 351 -6.65 17.11 13.97
CA ASP A 351 -5.26 17.48 13.70
C ASP A 351 -4.59 16.65 12.58
N VAL A 352 -5.39 15.95 11.76
CA VAL A 352 -4.90 15.11 10.65
C VAL A 352 -4.77 15.91 9.36
N VAL A 353 -3.53 16.01 8.84
CA VAL A 353 -3.15 16.81 7.65
C VAL A 353 -3.64 16.21 6.31
N LYS A 354 -3.67 14.87 6.17
CA LYS A 354 -4.11 14.20 4.93
C LYS A 354 -5.22 13.20 5.24
N LYS A 355 -6.36 13.29 4.54
CA LYS A 355 -7.52 12.42 4.71
C LYS A 355 -7.89 11.84 3.34
N HIS A 356 -7.83 10.52 3.19
CA HIS A 356 -8.16 9.84 1.92
C HIS A 356 -9.33 8.90 2.14
N LEU A 357 -10.56 9.28 1.82
CA LEU A 357 -11.72 8.41 2.01
C LEU A 357 -12.15 7.80 0.66
N ASP A 358 -12.32 6.48 0.59
CA ASP A 358 -12.71 5.78 -0.65
C ASP A 358 -13.93 4.89 -0.43
N PHE A 359 -15.08 5.30 -0.96
CA PHE A 359 -16.37 4.65 -0.68
C PHE A 359 -16.84 3.74 -1.83
N PRO A 360 -17.51 2.62 -1.52
CA PRO A 360 -18.11 1.78 -2.54
C PRO A 360 -19.36 2.44 -3.17
N LYS A 361 -19.69 2.05 -4.41
CA LYS A 361 -20.70 2.70 -5.28
C LYS A 361 -22.13 2.68 -4.75
N ASP A 362 -22.45 1.82 -3.80
CA ASP A 362 -23.81 1.41 -3.42
C ASP A 362 -24.40 2.18 -2.21
N GLN A 363 -23.71 3.18 -1.64
CA GLN A 363 -24.08 3.79 -0.35
C GLN A 363 -23.91 5.32 -0.31
N GLN A 364 -24.53 6.03 -1.26
CA GLN A 364 -24.39 7.47 -1.44
C GLN A 364 -24.84 8.30 -0.23
N PHE A 365 -26.06 8.10 0.28
CA PHE A 365 -26.63 8.90 1.37
C PHE A 365 -25.71 8.97 2.61
N THR A 366 -25.11 7.84 2.98
CA THR A 366 -24.24 7.79 4.16
C THR A 366 -22.85 8.34 3.90
N TYR A 367 -22.38 8.29 2.66
CA TYR A 367 -21.16 9.01 2.28
C TYR A 367 -21.32 10.51 2.52
N ASP A 368 -22.48 11.05 2.14
CA ASP A 368 -22.78 12.47 2.22
C ASP A 368 -22.87 12.95 3.68
N GLU A 369 -23.59 12.21 4.54
CA GLU A 369 -23.71 12.52 5.97
C GLU A 369 -22.37 12.42 6.71
N LEU A 370 -21.56 11.40 6.38
CA LEU A 370 -20.27 11.16 7.03
C LEU A 370 -19.24 12.22 6.67
N THR A 371 -19.11 12.56 5.38
CA THR A 371 -18.14 13.57 4.94
C THR A 371 -18.45 14.93 5.56
N ASN A 372 -19.73 15.33 5.61
CA ASN A 372 -20.14 16.54 6.32
C ASN A 372 -19.79 16.49 7.81
N ASN A 373 -20.04 15.39 8.51
CA ASN A 373 -19.64 15.28 9.93
C ASN A 373 -18.12 15.33 10.13
N ILE A 374 -17.32 14.78 9.21
CA ILE A 374 -15.85 14.76 9.27
C ILE A 374 -15.24 16.14 9.03
N PHE A 375 -15.79 16.91 8.09
CA PHE A 375 -15.18 18.15 7.61
C PHE A 375 -15.85 19.43 8.13
N SER A 376 -17.01 19.34 8.79
CA SER A 376 -17.71 20.49 9.40
C SER A 376 -17.19 20.88 10.79
N VAL A 377 -16.27 20.10 11.38
CA VAL A 377 -15.74 20.36 12.72
C VAL A 377 -14.87 21.62 12.72
N PRO A 378 -15.18 22.64 13.54
CA PRO A 378 -14.29 23.79 13.72
C PRO A 378 -12.97 23.32 14.36
N ASP A 379 -11.84 23.95 14.01
CA ASP A 379 -10.48 23.66 14.54
C ASP A 379 -9.70 22.49 13.90
N LEU A 380 -9.91 22.19 12.62
CA LEU A 380 -9.00 21.30 11.86
C LEU A 380 -7.67 21.99 11.50
N ALA A 381 -6.62 21.19 11.29
CA ALA A 381 -5.29 21.62 10.85
C ALA A 381 -5.30 22.59 9.66
N ASP A 382 -4.29 23.47 9.57
CA ASP A 382 -4.17 24.52 8.54
C ASP A 382 -4.17 24.01 7.09
N TYR A 383 -3.85 22.73 6.88
CA TYR A 383 -3.82 22.08 5.58
C TYR A 383 -4.50 20.72 5.65
N VAL A 384 -5.65 20.58 4.97
CA VAL A 384 -6.40 19.33 4.87
C VAL A 384 -6.52 18.94 3.40
N THR A 385 -5.80 17.88 3.02
CA THR A 385 -6.00 17.22 1.73
C THR A 385 -7.10 16.17 1.84
N PHE A 386 -8.21 16.35 1.13
CA PHE A 386 -9.24 15.34 0.96
C PHE A 386 -9.06 14.62 -0.39
N VAL A 387 -8.88 13.31 -0.36
CA VAL A 387 -8.86 12.46 -1.55
C VAL A 387 -10.12 11.59 -1.55
N THR A 388 -10.85 11.53 -2.67
CA THR A 388 -12.06 10.72 -2.82
C THR A 388 -12.22 10.15 -4.23
N SER A 389 -12.86 8.99 -4.36
CA SER A 389 -13.26 8.42 -5.64
C SER A 389 -14.61 8.93 -6.15
N LYS A 390 -15.37 9.68 -5.34
CA LYS A 390 -16.71 10.18 -5.70
C LYS A 390 -17.04 11.48 -4.97
N LEU A 391 -17.82 12.38 -5.56
CA LEU A 391 -18.38 13.53 -4.85
C LEU A 391 -19.79 13.24 -4.31
N PRO A 392 -20.25 13.98 -3.28
CA PRO A 392 -21.61 13.85 -2.78
C PRO A 392 -22.63 14.16 -3.88
N SER A 393 -23.88 13.72 -3.70
CA SER A 393 -24.95 14.09 -4.64
C SER A 393 -25.18 15.61 -4.62
N SER A 394 -25.72 16.14 -5.71
CA SER A 394 -26.08 17.56 -5.83
C SER A 394 -27.21 17.99 -4.88
N ASP A 395 -27.88 17.04 -4.24
CA ASP A 395 -29.07 17.30 -3.42
C ASP A 395 -28.72 17.54 -1.94
N ILE A 396 -27.44 17.47 -1.57
CA ILE A 396 -26.98 17.59 -0.18
C ILE A 396 -26.02 18.76 -0.05
N GLU A 397 -26.36 19.70 0.81
CA GLU A 397 -25.49 20.83 1.13
C GLU A 397 -24.16 20.33 1.72
N ILE A 398 -23.08 20.61 1.00
CA ILE A 398 -21.72 20.27 1.43
C ILE A 398 -21.20 21.41 2.30
N ASN A 399 -20.69 21.08 3.49
CA ASN A 399 -20.11 22.06 4.41
C ASN A 399 -18.75 21.56 4.91
N TRP A 400 -17.72 21.76 4.09
CA TRP A 400 -16.35 21.32 4.34
C TRP A 400 -15.38 22.52 4.42
N PRO A 401 -15.57 23.43 5.40
CA PRO A 401 -14.87 24.71 5.46
C PRO A 401 -13.36 24.60 5.58
N GLN A 402 -12.84 23.43 5.98
CA GLN A 402 -11.42 23.23 6.28
C GLN A 402 -10.63 22.54 5.16
N VAL A 403 -11.30 22.03 4.11
CA VAL A 403 -10.60 21.35 3.02
C VAL A 403 -9.82 22.38 2.20
N THR A 404 -8.49 22.23 2.15
CA THR A 404 -7.58 23.11 1.40
C THR A 404 -7.11 22.48 0.10
N LYS A 405 -7.15 21.15 -0.01
CA LYS A 405 -6.88 20.42 -1.25
C LYS A 405 -7.90 19.32 -1.47
N LEU A 406 -8.48 19.24 -2.65
CA LEU A 406 -9.41 18.18 -3.05
C LEU A 406 -8.81 17.38 -4.20
N VAL A 407 -8.79 16.05 -4.06
CA VAL A 407 -8.37 15.12 -5.12
C VAL A 407 -9.51 14.16 -5.42
N VAL A 408 -10.04 14.19 -6.64
CA VAL A 408 -11.10 13.30 -7.12
C VAL A 408 -10.50 12.23 -8.02
N ALA A 409 -10.25 11.05 -7.46
CA ALA A 409 -9.66 9.89 -8.13
C ALA A 409 -10.64 9.12 -9.03
N GLY A 410 -11.93 9.46 -8.98
CA GLY A 410 -12.95 8.87 -9.85
C GLY A 410 -13.50 9.83 -10.90
N LYS A 411 -14.61 9.38 -11.49
CA LYS A 411 -15.39 10.08 -12.50
C LYS A 411 -16.27 11.15 -11.85
N VAL A 412 -16.20 12.38 -12.33
CA VAL A 412 -17.03 13.49 -11.83
C VAL A 412 -17.52 14.37 -12.98
N ASP A 413 -18.75 14.88 -12.89
CA ASP A 413 -19.26 15.89 -13.83
C ASP A 413 -18.99 17.33 -13.32
N PRO A 414 -18.89 18.33 -14.21
CA PRO A 414 -18.56 19.70 -13.82
C PRO A 414 -19.57 20.35 -12.85
N LEU A 415 -20.86 20.04 -12.96
CA LEU A 415 -21.89 20.64 -12.10
C LEU A 415 -21.80 20.08 -10.68
N GLN A 416 -21.65 18.76 -10.55
CA GLN A 416 -21.40 18.11 -9.26
C GLN A 416 -20.14 18.64 -8.59
N LEU A 417 -19.10 18.92 -9.38
CA LEU A 417 -17.85 19.49 -8.88
C LEU A 417 -18.05 20.92 -8.35
N VAL A 418 -18.74 21.78 -9.11
CA VAL A 418 -19.08 23.15 -8.70
C VAL A 418 -19.92 23.15 -7.42
N HIS A 419 -20.97 22.33 -7.37
CA HIS A 419 -21.79 22.16 -6.18
C HIS A 419 -20.99 21.66 -4.96
N ALA A 420 -20.02 20.76 -5.16
CA ALA A 420 -19.19 20.33 -4.05
C ALA A 420 -18.27 21.42 -3.53
N VAL A 421 -17.64 22.15 -4.46
CA VAL A 421 -16.66 23.18 -4.13
C VAL A 421 -17.31 24.39 -3.44
N SER A 422 -18.59 24.68 -3.65
CA SER A 422 -19.28 25.77 -2.91
C SER A 422 -19.29 25.58 -1.40
N GLY A 423 -19.19 24.33 -0.93
CA GLY A 423 -19.01 24.01 0.48
C GLY A 423 -17.59 24.14 1.02
N MET A 424 -16.62 24.58 0.21
CA MET A 424 -15.18 24.52 0.52
C MET A 424 -14.49 25.90 0.38
N PRO A 425 -14.82 26.90 1.22
CA PRO A 425 -14.29 28.27 1.10
C PRO A 425 -12.75 28.37 1.14
N ARG A 426 -12.07 27.46 1.86
CA ARG A 426 -10.60 27.45 1.99
C ARG A 426 -9.88 26.61 0.93
N LEU A 427 -10.61 26.00 -0.02
CA LEU A 427 -10.03 25.16 -1.05
C LEU A 427 -9.05 25.97 -1.90
N ALA A 428 -7.78 25.56 -1.95
CA ALA A 428 -6.70 26.20 -2.69
C ALA A 428 -6.26 25.37 -3.91
N GLU A 429 -6.32 24.04 -3.80
CA GLU A 429 -5.89 23.11 -4.84
C GLU A 429 -6.98 22.08 -5.16
N LEU A 430 -7.28 21.91 -6.44
CA LEU A 430 -8.19 20.88 -6.93
C LEU A 430 -7.47 19.99 -7.94
N ALA A 431 -7.57 18.67 -7.77
CA ALA A 431 -7.05 17.71 -8.72
C ALA A 431 -8.13 16.69 -9.09
N VAL A 432 -8.43 16.53 -10.37
CA VAL A 432 -9.47 15.63 -10.87
C VAL A 432 -8.83 14.66 -11.84
N SER A 433 -8.93 13.37 -11.50
CA SER A 433 -8.42 12.29 -12.34
C SER A 433 -9.17 12.20 -13.66
N LYS A 434 -10.51 12.21 -13.63
CA LYS A 434 -11.35 12.04 -14.82
C LYS A 434 -12.62 12.89 -14.73
N LEU A 435 -12.66 13.95 -15.54
CA LEU A 435 -13.89 14.70 -15.78
C LEU A 435 -14.74 13.91 -16.80
N VAL A 436 -16.01 13.66 -16.49
CA VAL A 436 -16.96 12.95 -17.37
C VAL A 436 -17.75 13.98 -18.15
N PRO A 437 -17.96 13.77 -19.47
CA PRO A 437 -18.76 14.72 -20.20
C PRO A 437 -20.16 14.65 -19.64
N VAL A 438 -20.81 15.79 -19.56
CA VAL A 438 -22.23 15.73 -19.41
C VAL A 438 -22.79 15.15 -20.71
N SER A 439 -23.50 14.02 -20.66
CA SER A 439 -23.99 13.36 -21.87
C SER A 439 -24.69 14.37 -22.78
N GLU A 440 -24.48 14.31 -24.10
CA GLU A 440 -25.11 15.26 -25.04
C GLU A 440 -26.65 15.26 -24.92
N ASP A 441 -27.24 14.13 -24.50
CA ASP A 441 -28.67 13.97 -24.22
C ASP A 441 -29.07 14.26 -22.75
N GLY A 442 -28.12 14.65 -21.90
CA GLY A 442 -28.33 14.85 -20.46
C GLY A 442 -28.64 16.30 -20.11
N ASN A 443 -29.59 16.51 -19.19
CA ASN A 443 -30.02 17.83 -18.69
C ASN A 443 -28.87 18.77 -18.32
N ALA A 444 -27.76 18.25 -17.81
CA ALA A 444 -26.63 19.06 -17.36
C ALA A 444 -25.74 19.58 -18.53
N SER A 445 -25.75 18.94 -19.72
CA SER A 445 -24.95 19.37 -20.88
C SER A 445 -25.62 20.54 -21.57
N MET A 446 -26.95 20.41 -21.70
CA MET A 446 -27.81 21.54 -22.01
C MET A 446 -27.63 22.66 -20.98
N ALA A 447 -27.53 22.38 -19.68
CA ALA A 447 -27.31 23.41 -18.67
C ALA A 447 -25.97 24.16 -18.86
N ILE A 448 -24.84 23.47 -19.02
CA ILE A 448 -23.53 24.13 -19.23
C ILE A 448 -23.52 24.89 -20.56
N ARG A 449 -24.04 24.30 -21.62
CA ARG A 449 -24.14 24.96 -22.93
C ARG A 449 -25.01 26.21 -22.84
N ARG A 450 -26.16 26.12 -22.18
CA ARG A 450 -27.07 27.24 -21.95
C ARG A 450 -26.40 28.35 -21.15
N ILE A 451 -25.66 28.00 -20.10
CA ILE A 451 -24.91 28.95 -19.29
C ILE A 451 -23.84 29.66 -20.15
N LEU A 452 -23.10 28.94 -20.98
CA LEU A 452 -22.01 29.53 -21.79
C LEU A 452 -22.52 30.29 -23.03
N ASP A 453 -23.58 29.81 -23.68
CA ASP A 453 -24.08 30.34 -24.95
C ASP A 453 -25.17 31.43 -24.73
N GLU A 454 -25.97 31.35 -23.65
CA GLU A 454 -27.13 32.25 -23.43
C GLU A 454 -26.93 33.28 -22.31
N MET A 455 -26.05 33.04 -21.34
CA MET A 455 -25.85 33.99 -20.22
C MET A 455 -24.69 34.95 -20.48
N PRO A 456 -24.88 36.26 -20.26
CA PRO A 456 -23.77 37.20 -20.20
C PRO A 456 -22.79 36.76 -19.11
N TRP A 457 -21.50 36.68 -19.41
CA TRP A 457 -20.50 36.18 -18.45
C TRP A 457 -20.42 37.02 -17.16
N SER A 458 -20.84 38.29 -17.22
CA SER A 458 -20.96 39.16 -16.05
C SER A 458 -22.01 38.70 -15.04
N GLU A 459 -22.98 37.89 -15.47
CA GLU A 459 -24.12 37.41 -14.67
C GLU A 459 -23.86 36.00 -14.10
N ILE A 460 -22.77 35.34 -14.47
CA ILE A 460 -22.38 34.06 -13.88
C ILE A 460 -21.83 34.32 -12.48
N GLU A 461 -22.59 33.93 -11.46
CA GLU A 461 -22.19 33.99 -10.05
C GLU A 461 -21.04 33.01 -9.80
N SER A 462 -19.89 33.56 -9.42
CA SER A 462 -18.71 32.76 -9.07
C SER A 462 -18.82 32.22 -7.66
N ILE A 463 -18.26 31.04 -7.43
CA ILE A 463 -18.17 30.46 -6.10
C ILE A 463 -17.08 31.18 -5.31
N ASN A 464 -17.40 31.57 -4.08
CA ASN A 464 -16.45 32.13 -3.15
C ASN A 464 -15.48 31.05 -2.63
N THR A 465 -14.34 30.90 -3.29
CA THR A 465 -13.25 29.99 -2.87
C THR A 465 -11.90 30.65 -2.97
N SER A 466 -10.94 30.15 -2.19
CA SER A 466 -9.53 30.53 -2.27
C SER A 466 -8.74 29.76 -3.34
N MET A 467 -9.43 29.14 -4.32
CA MET A 467 -8.84 28.17 -5.24
C MET A 467 -7.84 28.84 -6.16
N ARG A 468 -6.61 28.34 -6.20
CA ARG A 468 -5.53 28.88 -7.05
C ARG A 468 -5.18 27.97 -8.22
N SER A 469 -5.32 26.65 -8.03
CA SER A 469 -4.87 25.68 -9.03
C SER A 469 -5.89 24.57 -9.25
N ILE A 470 -6.14 24.24 -10.52
CA ILE A 470 -6.87 23.05 -10.96
C ILE A 470 -5.93 22.15 -11.76
N GLN A 471 -5.95 20.86 -11.48
CA GLN A 471 -5.19 19.84 -12.17
C GLN A 471 -6.15 18.80 -12.76
N LEU A 472 -6.17 18.66 -14.09
CA LEU A 472 -7.03 17.71 -14.80
C LEU A 472 -6.19 16.63 -15.47
N ALA A 473 -6.35 15.37 -15.05
CA ALA A 473 -5.43 14.29 -15.44
C ALA A 473 -5.82 13.58 -16.75
N TYR A 474 -7.12 13.38 -16.99
CA TYR A 474 -7.59 12.53 -18.08
C TYR A 474 -8.91 13.00 -18.68
N ARG A 475 -8.90 13.10 -20.01
CA ARG A 475 -10.09 13.14 -20.84
C ARG A 475 -10.59 11.72 -21.07
N GLY A 476 -11.86 11.43 -20.75
CA GLY A 476 -12.49 10.19 -21.18
C GLY A 476 -12.43 10.02 -22.70
N SER A 477 -12.32 8.78 -23.20
CA SER A 477 -12.40 8.44 -24.64
C SER A 477 -13.65 8.97 -25.35
N ASP A 478 -14.65 9.40 -24.56
CA ASP A 478 -16.00 9.71 -24.98
C ASP A 478 -16.25 11.23 -25.13
N TRP A 479 -15.19 12.04 -25.03
CA TRP A 479 -15.27 13.50 -25.15
C TRP A 479 -15.11 13.94 -26.61
N SER A 480 -15.88 14.93 -27.06
CA SER A 480 -15.46 15.82 -28.15
C SER A 480 -14.48 16.88 -27.61
N GLU A 481 -13.59 17.40 -28.44
CA GLU A 481 -12.61 18.42 -28.03
C GLU A 481 -13.34 19.70 -27.55
N ASP A 482 -14.49 20.00 -28.14
CA ASP A 482 -15.33 21.14 -27.78
C ASP A 482 -15.99 20.99 -26.40
N ALA A 483 -16.52 19.81 -26.08
CA ALA A 483 -17.11 19.53 -24.77
C ALA A 483 -16.07 19.63 -23.63
N ALA A 484 -14.82 19.25 -23.95
CA ALA A 484 -13.67 19.39 -23.06
C ALA A 484 -13.41 20.85 -22.70
N ALA A 485 -13.24 21.65 -23.75
CA ALA A 485 -12.88 23.06 -23.62
C ALA A 485 -13.99 23.85 -22.93
N ARG A 486 -15.27 23.60 -23.28
CA ARG A 486 -16.43 24.19 -22.61
C ARG A 486 -16.47 23.87 -21.12
N SER A 487 -16.24 22.62 -20.74
CA SER A 487 -16.24 22.21 -19.33
C SER A 487 -15.14 22.93 -18.55
N ILE A 488 -13.96 23.09 -19.14
CA ILE A 488 -12.84 23.80 -18.51
C ILE A 488 -13.13 25.29 -18.38
N VAL A 489 -13.66 25.93 -19.43
CA VAL A 489 -14.07 27.34 -19.42
C VAL A 489 -15.15 27.57 -18.36
N TYR A 490 -16.12 26.67 -18.26
CA TYR A 490 -17.14 26.72 -17.23
C TYR A 490 -16.51 26.71 -15.82
N LEU A 491 -15.59 25.78 -15.54
CA LEU A 491 -14.88 25.75 -14.26
C LEU A 491 -14.07 27.04 -14.01
N MET A 492 -13.41 27.61 -15.03
CA MET A 492 -12.68 28.90 -14.91
C MET A 492 -13.61 30.06 -14.53
N LEU A 493 -14.81 30.11 -15.13
CA LEU A 493 -15.79 31.15 -14.84
C LEU A 493 -16.38 31.00 -13.43
N MET A 494 -16.64 29.76 -13.00
CA MET A 494 -17.15 29.47 -11.67
C MET A 494 -16.11 29.71 -10.57
N PHE A 495 -14.82 29.53 -10.86
CA PHE A 495 -13.72 29.66 -9.89
C PHE A 495 -12.78 30.83 -10.26
N ARG A 496 -13.24 32.07 -10.08
CA ARG A 496 -12.51 33.29 -10.49
C ARG A 496 -11.12 33.47 -9.86
N SER A 497 -10.85 32.82 -8.73
CA SER A 497 -9.56 32.88 -8.03
C SER A 497 -8.48 31.99 -8.65
N VAL A 498 -8.84 31.12 -9.60
CA VAL A 498 -7.90 30.19 -10.24
C VAL A 498 -6.89 30.95 -11.06
N THR A 499 -5.61 30.70 -10.79
CA THR A 499 -4.47 31.28 -11.52
C THR A 499 -3.82 30.30 -12.48
N SER A 500 -4.01 28.99 -12.29
CA SER A 500 -3.41 27.97 -13.16
C SER A 500 -4.33 26.76 -13.37
N ILE A 501 -4.36 26.24 -14.59
CA ILE A 501 -5.02 24.98 -14.94
C ILE A 501 -4.04 24.07 -15.68
N ALA A 502 -3.72 22.93 -15.09
CA ALA A 502 -2.94 21.89 -15.75
C ALA A 502 -3.86 20.94 -16.53
N VAL A 503 -3.59 20.76 -17.82
CA VAL A 503 -4.37 19.88 -18.73
C VAL A 503 -3.44 18.85 -19.40
N PRO A 504 -3.98 17.71 -19.86
CA PRO A 504 -3.19 16.72 -20.59
C PRO A 504 -2.56 17.32 -21.84
N GLU A 505 -1.31 16.93 -22.14
CA GLU A 505 -0.56 17.42 -23.31
C GLU A 505 -1.35 17.36 -24.62
N GLN A 506 -2.03 16.24 -24.86
CA GLN A 506 -2.80 16.00 -26.07
C GLN A 506 -3.98 16.96 -26.27
N ASP A 507 -4.49 17.57 -25.19
CA ASP A 507 -5.65 18.47 -25.22
C ASP A 507 -5.23 19.96 -25.14
N PHE A 508 -3.95 20.22 -24.82
CA PHE A 508 -3.43 21.56 -24.53
C PHE A 508 -3.65 22.57 -25.66
N GLU A 509 -3.28 22.21 -26.90
CA GLU A 509 -3.37 23.14 -28.04
C GLU A 509 -4.83 23.49 -28.37
N HIS A 510 -5.72 22.50 -28.33
CA HIS A 510 -7.13 22.71 -28.62
C HIS A 510 -7.78 23.60 -27.55
N ILE A 511 -7.58 23.29 -26.28
CA ILE A 511 -8.14 24.05 -25.15
C ILE A 511 -7.60 25.49 -25.18
N SER A 512 -6.30 25.66 -25.41
CA SER A 512 -5.67 26.98 -25.48
C SER A 512 -6.23 27.80 -26.65
N LYS A 513 -6.41 27.20 -27.83
CA LYS A 513 -7.01 27.86 -28.99
C LYS A 513 -8.48 28.24 -28.73
N TYR A 514 -9.25 27.35 -28.12
CA TYR A 514 -10.65 27.60 -27.78
C TYR A 514 -10.78 28.77 -26.80
N ILE A 515 -10.00 28.77 -25.72
CA ILE A 515 -9.96 29.85 -24.73
C ILE A 515 -9.53 31.16 -25.40
N ASN A 516 -8.47 31.15 -26.22
CA ASN A 516 -8.01 32.35 -26.91
C ASN A 516 -9.09 32.96 -27.81
N ASN A 517 -9.82 32.12 -28.57
CA ASN A 517 -10.93 32.56 -29.41
C ASN A 517 -12.09 33.15 -28.60
N LEU A 518 -12.36 32.61 -27.41
CA LEU A 518 -13.36 33.12 -26.49
C LEU A 518 -12.93 34.44 -25.83
N THR A 519 -11.64 34.62 -25.54
CA THR A 519 -11.10 35.78 -24.81
C THR A 519 -11.01 37.09 -25.61
N CYS A 520 -11.27 37.07 -26.92
CA CYS A 520 -11.33 38.29 -27.74
C CYS A 520 -12.43 39.29 -27.32
N GLY A 521 -13.21 39.01 -26.27
CA GLY A 521 -14.34 39.82 -25.79
C GLY A 521 -14.40 40.20 -24.30
N SER A 522 -13.33 40.00 -23.50
CA SER A 522 -13.17 40.41 -22.08
C SER A 522 -13.46 39.38 -20.96
N LYS A 523 -12.65 39.48 -19.88
CA LYS A 523 -12.83 39.00 -18.49
C LYS A 523 -12.52 37.55 -18.09
N LEU A 524 -11.81 36.74 -18.87
CA LEU A 524 -11.05 35.64 -18.24
C LEU A 524 -9.78 36.24 -17.64
N HIS A 525 -9.58 36.07 -16.32
CA HIS A 525 -8.32 36.42 -15.66
C HIS A 525 -7.14 35.73 -16.38
N ALA A 526 -5.92 36.25 -16.22
CA ALA A 526 -4.72 35.62 -16.76
C ALA A 526 -4.49 34.26 -16.08
N VAL A 527 -5.18 33.23 -16.57
CA VAL A 527 -5.03 31.86 -16.12
C VAL A 527 -3.94 31.22 -16.96
N GLU A 528 -2.88 30.76 -16.30
CA GLU A 528 -1.83 30.00 -16.95
C GLU A 528 -2.34 28.59 -17.26
N ILE A 529 -2.43 28.24 -18.54
CA ILE A 529 -2.69 26.86 -18.96
C ILE A 529 -1.34 26.16 -18.97
N ILE A 530 -1.20 25.11 -18.18
CA ILE A 530 0.05 24.37 -18.02
C ILE A 530 -0.10 23.00 -18.68
N LYS A 531 0.90 22.61 -19.46
CA LYS A 531 1.00 21.27 -20.03
C LYS A 531 1.40 20.28 -18.93
N TRP A 532 0.60 19.23 -18.73
CA TRP A 532 0.90 18.18 -17.75
C TRP A 532 1.61 17.00 -18.41
N GLU A 533 2.91 16.79 -18.09
CA GLU A 533 3.79 15.87 -18.83
C GLU A 533 3.83 14.40 -18.38
N SER A 534 3.28 13.97 -17.24
CA SER A 534 3.18 12.53 -16.95
C SER A 534 2.34 12.16 -15.72
N TYR A 535 1.72 10.98 -15.80
CA TYR A 535 0.92 10.29 -14.80
C TYR A 535 1.72 9.91 -13.56
N GLU A 536 1.21 10.24 -12.37
CA GLU A 536 1.16 9.37 -11.19
C GLU A 536 0.31 10.10 -10.12
N PHE A 537 -1.01 9.87 -10.13
CA PHE A 537 -1.85 10.10 -8.95
C PHE A 537 -1.63 8.92 -8.02
N TYR A 538 -0.65 8.98 -7.12
CA TYR A 538 -0.49 8.00 -6.04
C TYR A 538 -0.19 8.68 -4.70
#